data_AF-A0A850HYZ6-F1
#
_entry.id   AF-A0A850HYZ6-F1
#
_cell.length_a   1.000
_cell.length_b   1.000
_cell.length_c   1.000
_cell.angle_alpha   90.00
_cell.angle_beta   90.00
_cell.angle_gamma   90.00
#
_symmetry.space_group_name_H-M   'P 1'
#
loop_
_entity.id
_entity.type
_entity.pdbx_description
1 polymer ?
#
loop_
_entity_poly.entity_id
_entity_poly.type
_entity_poly.pdbx_seq_one_letter_code
_entity_poly.pdbx_strand_id
1 'polypeptide(L)'
;MRLGLYGIIAIGLAGFYAYGELDKRVNFRPIDARVSSVKEQCYMERTEGSRSSTSDLLSCELVELLARHHPKWQGSDIKHKIEIRFLYISPVDGAAHESNLQLAAYPDNRQRSSGDIFPVQASRKEASRTRASDWVDRWLGRHAPRHGSI
;
A
#
# COMPACT_ATOMS: atom_id res chain seq x y z
N MET A 1 13.80 -31.06 -20.63
CA MET A 1 14.38 -29.73 -20.32
C MET A 1 13.39 -28.73 -19.70
N ARG A 2 12.10 -28.71 -20.06
CA ARG A 2 11.13 -27.75 -19.50
C ARG A 2 10.87 -27.91 -17.99
N LEU A 3 10.81 -29.14 -17.47
CA LEU A 3 10.58 -29.42 -16.03
C LEU A 3 11.71 -28.90 -15.12
N GLY A 4 12.98 -29.01 -15.55
CA GLY A 4 14.11 -28.46 -14.80
C GLY A 4 14.08 -26.93 -14.73
N LEU A 5 13.68 -26.27 -15.82
CA LEU A 5 13.50 -24.81 -15.85
C LEU A 5 12.38 -24.36 -14.89
N TYR A 6 11.23 -25.04 -14.90
CA TYR A 6 10.14 -24.74 -13.94
C TYR A 6 10.55 -24.98 -12.49
N GLY A 7 11.34 -26.03 -12.22
CA GLY A 7 11.88 -26.30 -10.89
C GLY A 7 12.76 -25.17 -10.37
N ILE A 8 13.68 -24.66 -11.19
CA ILE A 8 14.56 -23.55 -10.83
C ILE A 8 13.75 -22.26 -10.59
N ILE A 9 12.77 -21.96 -11.44
CA ILE A 9 11.89 -20.80 -11.28
C ILE A 9 11.10 -20.91 -9.96
N ALA A 10 10.53 -22.08 -9.68
CA ALA A 10 9.75 -22.30 -8.45
C ALA A 10 10.62 -22.12 -7.19
N ILE A 11 11.83 -22.68 -7.17
CA ILE A 11 12.77 -22.51 -6.05
C ILE A 11 13.17 -21.05 -5.89
N GLY A 12 13.44 -20.34 -7.00
CA GLY A 12 13.77 -18.91 -6.97
C GLY A 12 12.66 -18.06 -6.38
N LEU A 13 11.41 -18.29 -6.81
CA LEU A 13 10.23 -17.58 -6.27
C LEU A 13 10.01 -17.89 -4.78
N ALA A 14 10.12 -19.16 -4.40
CA ALA A 14 9.95 -19.58 -3.01
C ALA A 14 11.03 -18.97 -2.09
N GLY A 15 12.29 -18.98 -2.53
CA GLY A 15 13.41 -18.39 -1.79
C GLY A 15 13.26 -16.88 -1.62
N PHE A 16 12.87 -16.16 -2.68
CA PHE A 16 12.61 -14.72 -2.62
C PHE A 16 11.48 -14.39 -1.64
N TYR A 17 10.39 -15.16 -1.68
CA TYR A 17 9.25 -14.99 -0.77
C TYR A 17 9.66 -15.24 0.69
N ALA A 18 10.37 -16.33 0.97
CA ALA A 18 10.84 -16.68 2.31
C ALA A 18 11.80 -15.60 2.87
N TYR A 19 12.72 -15.11 2.04
CA TYR A 19 13.62 -14.03 2.43
C TYR A 19 12.85 -12.75 2.78
N GLY A 20 11.88 -12.36 1.95
CA GLY A 20 11.05 -11.18 2.20
C GLY A 20 10.23 -11.28 3.50
N GLU A 21 9.74 -12.47 3.83
CA GLU A 21 9.00 -12.70 5.08
C GLU A 21 9.90 -12.69 6.32
N LEU A 22 11.12 -13.24 6.21
CA LEU A 22 12.11 -13.21 7.29
C LEU A 22 12.59 -11.78 7.57
N ASP A 23 12.88 -11.00 6.53
CA ASP A 23 13.26 -9.60 6.67
C ASP A 23 12.19 -8.80 7.42
N LYS A 24 10.92 -8.95 7.02
CA LYS A 24 9.79 -8.34 7.73
C LYS A 24 9.74 -8.72 9.20
N ARG A 25 9.84 -10.03 9.52
CA ARG A 25 9.75 -10.51 10.91
C ARG A 25 10.87 -10.02 11.80
N VAL A 26 12.09 -9.93 11.28
CA VAL A 26 13.27 -9.57 12.07
C VAL A 26 13.44 -8.07 12.16
N ASN A 27 13.23 -7.34 11.07
CA ASN A 27 13.54 -5.92 10.98
C ASN A 27 12.33 -5.00 11.19
N PHE A 28 11.10 -5.51 11.15
CA PHE A 28 9.90 -4.69 11.34
C PHE A 28 9.07 -5.14 12.55
N ARG A 29 8.22 -4.24 13.03
CA ARG A 29 7.26 -4.47 14.10
C ARG A 29 5.91 -3.87 13.71
N PRO A 30 4.79 -4.60 13.89
CA PRO A 30 3.47 -4.03 13.71
C PRO A 30 3.21 -2.98 14.79
N ILE A 31 2.75 -1.81 14.38
CA ILE A 31 2.34 -0.70 15.25
C ILE A 31 1.07 -0.06 14.72
N ASP A 32 0.36 0.63 15.60
CA ASP A 32 -0.84 1.39 15.23
C ASP A 32 -0.41 2.77 14.73
N ALA A 33 -0.82 3.10 13.51
CA ALA A 33 -0.66 4.42 12.94
C ALA A 33 -2.01 5.14 12.89
N ARG A 34 -2.00 6.42 13.24
CA ARG A 34 -3.17 7.30 13.15
C ARG A 34 -3.10 8.11 11.86
N VAL A 35 -4.14 8.05 11.04
CA VAL A 35 -4.25 8.83 9.82
C VAL A 35 -4.33 10.32 10.15
N SER A 36 -3.40 11.11 9.61
CA SER A 36 -3.44 12.58 9.70
C SER A 36 -4.27 13.16 8.55
N SER A 37 -4.00 12.74 7.31
CA SER A 37 -4.78 13.13 6.14
C SER A 37 -4.81 12.03 5.08
N VAL A 38 -5.88 12.03 4.28
CA VAL A 38 -6.03 11.16 3.12
C VAL A 38 -6.24 12.04 1.91
N LYS A 39 -5.40 11.84 0.90
CA LYS A 39 -5.53 12.49 -0.40
C LYS A 39 -5.78 11.42 -1.44
N GLU A 40 -7.02 11.36 -1.90
CA GLU A 40 -7.44 10.44 -2.94
C GLU A 40 -7.49 11.18 -4.28
N GLN A 41 -6.65 10.73 -5.22
CA GLN A 41 -6.62 11.24 -6.59
C GLN A 41 -6.77 10.08 -7.56
N CYS A 42 -7.42 10.31 -8.68
CA CYS A 42 -7.56 9.32 -9.74
C CYS A 42 -6.96 9.85 -11.03
N TYR A 43 -6.54 8.95 -11.90
CA TYR A 43 -6.16 9.25 -13.27
C TYR A 43 -6.70 8.20 -14.21
N MET A 44 -6.85 8.57 -15.47
CA MET A 44 -7.32 7.69 -16.53
C MET A 44 -6.14 7.18 -17.33
N GLU A 45 -6.19 5.90 -17.68
CA GLU A 45 -5.26 5.27 -18.59
C GLU A 45 -6.03 4.73 -19.79
N ARG A 46 -5.60 5.12 -21.00
CA ARG A 46 -6.16 4.64 -22.25
C ARG A 46 -5.08 3.95 -23.04
N THR A 47 -5.31 2.69 -23.40
CA THR A 47 -4.41 1.90 -24.24
C THR A 47 -5.04 1.71 -25.62
N GLU A 48 -4.38 2.23 -26.65
CA GLU A 48 -4.75 2.03 -28.06
C GLU A 48 -3.61 1.30 -28.77
N GLY A 49 -3.76 -0.02 -28.93
CA GLY A 49 -2.70 -0.88 -29.47
C GLY A 49 -1.46 -0.85 -28.57
N SER A 50 -0.33 -0.35 -29.09
CA SER A 50 0.93 -0.21 -28.34
C SER A 50 1.12 1.14 -27.66
N ARG A 51 0.18 2.08 -27.82
CA ARG A 51 0.28 3.43 -27.22
C ARG A 51 -0.58 3.50 -25.96
N SER A 52 0.03 3.90 -24.86
CA SER A 52 -0.69 4.30 -23.65
C SER A 52 -0.75 5.83 -23.55
N SER A 53 -1.87 6.33 -23.06
CA SER A 53 -2.08 7.74 -22.74
C SER A 53 -2.66 7.85 -21.34
N THR A 54 -2.04 8.68 -20.51
CA THR A 54 -2.41 8.87 -19.11
C THR A 54 -2.92 10.29 -18.92
N SER A 55 -4.00 10.47 -18.16
CA SER A 55 -4.48 11.80 -17.77
C SER A 55 -3.68 12.36 -16.58
N ASP A 56 -3.86 13.65 -16.32
CA ASP A 56 -3.44 14.24 -15.06
C ASP A 56 -4.19 13.63 -13.86
N LEU A 57 -3.63 13.84 -12.67
CA LEU A 57 -4.26 13.49 -11.39
C LEU A 57 -5.41 14.45 -11.10
N LEU A 58 -6.63 13.91 -11.10
CA LEU A 58 -7.88 14.64 -10.90
C LEU A 58 -8.64 14.06 -9.69
N SER A 59 -9.74 14.71 -9.29
CA SER A 59 -10.67 14.10 -8.33
C SER A 59 -11.33 12.88 -8.97
N CYS A 60 -11.57 11.84 -8.17
CA CYS A 60 -12.14 10.59 -8.67
C CYS A 60 -13.54 10.79 -9.27
N GLU A 61 -14.36 11.66 -8.67
CA GLU A 61 -15.67 12.04 -9.22
C GLU A 61 -15.56 12.63 -10.63
N LEU A 62 -14.59 13.52 -10.86
CA LEU A 62 -14.38 14.13 -12.18
C LEU A 62 -13.87 13.10 -13.20
N VAL A 63 -12.98 12.21 -12.77
CA VAL A 63 -12.48 11.11 -13.62
C VAL A 63 -13.63 10.20 -14.05
N GLU A 64 -14.52 9.82 -13.14
CA GLU A 64 -15.69 9.01 -13.48
C GLU A 64 -16.66 9.71 -14.43
N LEU A 65 -16.81 11.03 -14.34
CA LEU A 65 -17.61 11.82 -15.27
C LEU A 65 -16.96 11.86 -16.65
N LEU A 66 -15.65 12.09 -16.71
CA LEU A 66 -14.88 12.11 -17.97
C LEU A 66 -14.89 10.74 -18.65
N ALA A 67 -14.72 9.65 -17.87
CA ALA A 67 -14.75 8.29 -18.39
C ALA A 67 -16.12 7.88 -18.95
N ARG A 68 -17.21 8.53 -18.51
CA ARG A 68 -18.57 8.26 -19.00
C ARG A 68 -18.98 9.14 -20.18
N HIS A 69 -18.62 10.42 -20.15
CA HIS A 69 -19.21 11.43 -21.04
C HIS A 69 -18.20 12.09 -22.00
N HIS A 70 -16.89 12.02 -21.73
CA HIS A 70 -15.91 12.74 -22.53
C HIS A 70 -15.41 11.87 -23.70
N PRO A 71 -15.55 12.31 -24.97
CA PRO A 71 -15.27 11.46 -26.14
C PRO A 71 -13.83 10.92 -26.20
N LYS A 72 -12.85 11.67 -25.67
CA LYS A 72 -11.45 11.23 -25.59
C LYS A 72 -11.19 10.14 -24.54
N TRP A 73 -11.93 10.18 -23.43
CA TRP A 73 -11.67 9.35 -22.24
C TRP A 73 -12.75 8.30 -22.02
N GLN A 74 -13.73 8.22 -22.92
CA GLN A 74 -14.83 7.29 -22.82
C GLN A 74 -14.32 5.85 -22.84
N GLY A 75 -14.65 5.09 -21.79
CA GLY A 75 -14.21 3.70 -21.64
C GLY A 75 -12.73 3.53 -21.25
N SER A 76 -12.06 4.59 -20.78
CA SER A 76 -10.71 4.48 -20.23
C SER A 76 -10.68 3.79 -18.86
N ASP A 77 -9.57 3.14 -18.53
CA ASP A 77 -9.35 2.53 -17.23
C ASP A 77 -9.11 3.60 -16.18
N ILE A 78 -9.86 3.55 -15.09
CA ILE A 78 -9.66 4.44 -13.94
C ILE A 78 -8.64 3.80 -13.00
N LYS A 79 -7.57 4.52 -12.69
CA LYS A 79 -6.54 4.13 -11.72
C LYS A 79 -6.60 5.07 -10.52
N HIS A 80 -6.50 4.50 -9.32
CA HIS A 80 -6.48 5.26 -8.08
C HIS A 80 -5.04 5.48 -7.61
N LYS A 81 -4.79 6.66 -7.05
CA LYS A 81 -3.58 7.04 -6.35
C LYS A 81 -3.97 7.65 -5.02
N ILE A 82 -3.95 6.84 -3.98
CA ILE A 82 -4.33 7.21 -2.63
C ILE A 82 -3.05 7.48 -1.84
N GLU A 83 -2.88 8.69 -1.33
CA GLU A 83 -1.81 9.06 -0.41
C GLU A 83 -2.39 9.19 1.00
N ILE A 84 -1.97 8.31 1.90
CA ILE A 84 -2.33 8.36 3.32
C ILE A 84 -1.13 8.92 4.07
N ARG A 85 -1.30 10.05 4.74
CA ARG A 85 -0.34 10.55 5.72
C ARG A 85 -0.76 10.10 7.10
N PHE A 86 0.19 9.68 7.91
CA PHE A 86 -0.09 9.11 9.21
C PHE A 86 1.02 9.39 10.22
N LEU A 87 0.60 9.45 11.49
CA LEU A 87 1.46 9.57 12.65
C LEU A 87 1.58 8.22 13.34
N TYR A 88 2.78 7.90 13.81
CA TYR A 88 3.05 6.64 14.52
C TYR A 88 4.15 6.83 15.57
N ILE A 89 4.18 5.93 16.55
CA ILE A 89 5.28 5.89 17.53
C ILE A 89 6.34 4.92 17.03
N SER A 90 7.54 5.43 16.78
CA SER A 90 8.66 4.64 16.29
C SER A 90 9.17 3.69 17.39
N PRO A 91 9.41 2.40 17.10
CA PRO A 91 9.95 1.46 18.07
C PRO A 91 11.45 1.66 18.34
N VAL A 92 12.13 2.54 17.58
CA VAL A 92 13.57 2.81 17.71
C VAL A 92 13.85 3.76 18.86
N ASP A 93 13.07 4.85 18.94
CA ASP A 93 13.28 5.99 19.84
C ASP A 93 12.05 6.29 20.72
N GLY A 94 10.91 5.66 20.49
CA GLY A 94 9.67 5.90 21.23
C GLY A 94 9.03 7.26 20.92
N ALA A 95 9.52 7.99 19.91
CA ALA A 95 9.00 9.30 19.52
C ALA A 95 7.88 9.19 18.47
N ALA A 96 7.07 10.24 18.36
CA ALA A 96 6.08 10.36 17.31
C ALA A 96 6.73 10.82 16.00
N HIS A 97 6.47 10.08 14.91
CA HIS A 97 6.95 10.37 13.56
C HIS A 97 5.78 10.44 12.58
N GLU A 98 5.97 11.21 11.50
CA GLU A 98 5.05 11.26 10.38
C GLU A 98 5.63 10.49 9.18
N SER A 99 4.78 9.73 8.50
CA SER A 99 5.15 9.04 7.26
C SER A 99 3.95 9.04 6.30
N ASN A 100 4.22 8.66 5.06
CA ASN A 100 3.22 8.58 4.01
C ASN A 100 3.18 7.18 3.39
N LEU A 101 1.98 6.77 2.97
CA LEU A 101 1.75 5.51 2.28
C LEU A 101 1.00 5.79 1.00
N GLN A 102 1.59 5.38 -0.12
CA GLN A 102 0.95 5.44 -1.43
C GLN A 102 0.32 4.08 -1.76
N LEU A 103 -0.97 4.10 -2.08
CA LEU A 103 -1.77 2.92 -2.37
C LEU A 103 -2.45 3.07 -3.73
N ALA A 104 -2.51 1.98 -4.49
CA ALA A 104 -3.30 1.88 -5.70
C ALA A 104 -4.76 1.51 -5.44
N ALA A 105 -5.04 0.92 -4.26
CA ALA A 105 -6.38 0.58 -3.79
C ALA A 105 -6.35 0.45 -2.27
N TYR A 106 -7.50 0.67 -1.61
CA TYR A 106 -7.61 0.39 -0.18
C TYR A 106 -7.49 -1.12 0.07
N PRO A 107 -6.59 -1.56 0.97
CA PRO A 107 -6.30 -2.98 1.15
C PRO A 107 -7.51 -3.80 1.62
N ASP A 108 -8.50 -3.18 2.29
CA ASP A 108 -9.74 -3.83 2.75
C ASP A 108 -11.00 -3.34 1.98
N ASN A 109 -10.82 -2.65 0.84
CA ASN A 109 -11.88 -1.88 0.17
C ASN A 109 -12.59 -0.85 1.07
N ARG A 110 -12.03 -0.58 2.25
CA ARG A 110 -12.57 0.40 3.20
C ARG A 110 -11.79 1.70 3.06
N GLN A 111 -12.50 2.74 2.63
CA GLN A 111 -11.98 4.10 2.62
C GLN A 111 -11.57 4.49 4.04
N ARG A 112 -10.41 5.14 4.16
CA ARG A 112 -9.88 5.62 5.44
C ARG A 112 -10.16 7.11 5.55
N SER A 113 -10.51 7.54 6.76
CA SER A 113 -10.73 8.95 7.09
C SER A 113 -9.64 9.45 8.03
N SER A 114 -9.46 10.76 8.10
CA SER A 114 -8.59 11.37 9.11
C SER A 114 -9.02 10.93 10.52
N GLY A 115 -8.06 10.60 11.36
CA GLY A 115 -8.29 10.08 12.70
C GLY A 115 -8.41 8.55 12.79
N ASP A 116 -8.61 7.85 11.68
CA ASP A 116 -8.64 6.38 11.66
C ASP A 116 -7.30 5.78 12.12
N ILE A 117 -7.38 4.60 12.74
CA ILE A 117 -6.20 3.82 13.13
C ILE A 117 -6.07 2.62 12.18
N PHE A 118 -4.85 2.35 11.72
CA PHE A 118 -4.54 1.19 10.91
C PHE A 118 -3.16 0.63 11.22
N PRO A 119 -2.96 -0.69 11.07
CA PRO A 119 -1.69 -1.32 11.35
C PRO A 119 -0.67 -1.02 10.24
N VAL A 120 0.52 -0.58 10.64
CA VAL A 120 1.69 -0.43 9.77
C VAL A 120 2.88 -1.19 10.34
N GLN A 121 3.80 -1.57 9.47
CA GLN A 121 5.06 -2.19 9.86
C GLN A 121 6.13 -1.09 9.97
N ALA A 122 6.60 -0.80 11.19
CA ALA A 122 7.69 0.14 11.40
C ALA A 122 9.02 -0.58 11.58
N SER A 123 10.09 -0.01 11.04
CA SER A 123 11.44 -0.56 11.19
C SER A 123 11.90 -0.48 12.64
N ARG A 124 12.59 -1.53 13.09
CA ARG A 124 13.24 -1.62 14.40
C ARG A 124 14.60 -0.91 14.44
N LYS A 125 15.12 -0.47 13.29
CA LYS A 125 16.46 0.13 13.16
C LYS A 125 16.43 1.56 12.63
N GLU A 126 15.42 1.91 11.83
CA GLU A 126 15.30 3.20 11.15
C GLU A 126 13.97 3.85 11.52
N ALA A 127 14.00 4.92 12.32
CA ALA A 127 12.78 5.52 12.88
C ALA A 127 11.79 6.00 11.81
N SER A 128 12.28 6.50 10.66
CA SER A 128 11.47 7.05 9.55
C SER A 128 10.98 6.00 8.55
N ARG A 129 11.37 4.73 8.71
CA ARG A 129 11.08 3.68 7.74
C ARG A 129 9.85 2.88 8.14
N THR A 130 8.83 2.96 7.30
CA THR A 130 7.57 2.22 7.46
C THR A 130 7.27 1.40 6.19
N ARG A 131 6.37 0.44 6.34
CA ARG A 131 5.84 -0.38 5.25
C ARG A 131 4.36 -0.67 5.50
N ALA A 132 3.59 -0.76 4.41
CA ALA A 132 2.22 -1.26 4.49
C ALA A 132 2.19 -2.70 5.02
N SER A 133 1.22 -2.97 5.88
CA SER A 133 0.84 -4.33 6.24
C SER A 133 0.25 -5.03 5.02
N ASP A 134 0.72 -6.24 4.71
CA ASP A 134 0.20 -6.99 3.58
C ASP A 134 -0.99 -7.89 3.98
N TRP A 135 -1.45 -8.73 3.04
CA TRP A 135 -2.56 -9.65 3.30
C TRP A 135 -2.19 -10.77 4.30
N VAL A 136 -0.92 -11.18 4.35
CA VAL A 136 -0.44 -12.22 5.27
C VAL A 136 -0.38 -11.67 6.68
N ASP A 137 0.12 -10.45 6.86
CA ASP A 137 0.15 -9.77 8.14
C ASP A 137 -1.27 -9.63 8.73
N ARG A 138 -2.24 -9.27 7.87
CA ARG A 138 -3.66 -9.18 8.25
C ARG A 138 -4.26 -10.54 8.59
N TRP A 139 -4.02 -11.55 7.77
CA TRP A 139 -4.54 -12.91 7.99
C TRP A 139 -3.99 -13.52 9.29
N LEU A 140 -2.72 -13.27 9.60
CA LEU A 140 -2.08 -13.73 10.84
C LEU A 140 -2.49 -12.91 12.07
N GLY A 141 -3.37 -11.91 11.93
CA GLY A 141 -3.79 -11.05 13.03
C GLY A 141 -2.62 -10.31 13.67
N ARG A 142 -1.59 -9.96 12.89
CA ARG A 142 -0.46 -9.16 13.37
C ARG A 142 -0.91 -7.72 13.55
N HIS A 143 -1.64 -7.51 14.63
CA HIS A 143 -2.05 -6.20 15.08
C HIS A 143 -0.92 -5.55 15.86
N ALA A 144 -0.97 -4.23 15.97
CA ALA A 144 -0.16 -3.56 16.96
C ALA A 144 -0.37 -4.21 18.34
N PRO A 145 0.66 -4.23 19.20
CA PRO A 145 0.46 -4.64 20.58
C PRO A 145 -0.71 -3.83 21.16
N ARG A 146 -1.71 -4.49 21.74
CA ARG A 146 -2.78 -3.79 22.45
C ARG A 146 -2.12 -2.87 23.48
N HIS A 147 -2.42 -1.58 23.44
CA HIS A 147 -2.06 -0.63 24.49
C HIS A 147 -2.74 -1.08 25.79
N GLY A 148 -2.09 -1.97 26.55
CA GLY A 148 -2.70 -2.63 27.70
C GLY A 148 -1.81 -3.63 28.46
N SER A 149 -0.49 -3.59 28.32
CA SER A 149 0.41 -4.30 29.24
C SER A 149 1.71 -3.52 29.39
N ILE A 150 1.74 -2.67 30.41
CA ILE A 150 2.95 -2.34 31.16
C ILE A 150 3.35 -3.60 31.93
#